data_AF-A0A2S2PAZ0-F1
#
_entry.id   AF-A0A2S2PAZ0-F1
#
_cell.length_a   1.000
_cell.length_b   1.000
_cell.length_c   1.000
_cell.angle_alpha   90.00
_cell.angle_beta   90.00
_cell.angle_gamma   90.00
#
_symmetry.space_group_name_H-M   'P 1'
#
loop_
_entity.id
_entity.type
_entity.pdbx_description
1 polymer ?
#
loop_
_entity_poly.entity_id
_entity_poly.type
_entity_poly.pdbx_seq_one_letter_code
_entity_poly.pdbx_strand_id
1 'polypeptide(L)'
;EALLEKQTERVGASTDGIHAHHPMSYGYFVKAAADVPVVLLEKYGIPQAPVVYRGSESRDEVAKHFVTSVSALVIRLGNLLKATNVPISMSVEEVRMHNAKSVCDMCKLTFTETRCKVADHCHLSGRLRHTLCAPCNLKLVTPKFVPCFLHNLSKYDAHFIVTE
;
A
#
# COMPACT_ATOMS: atom_id res chain seq x y z
N GLU A 1 -5.55 -7.16 18.04
CA GLU A 1 -5.29 -7.50 19.45
C GLU A 1 -5.70 -8.95 19.66
N ALA A 2 -5.15 -9.59 20.69
CA ALA A 2 -5.47 -10.97 21.06
C ALA A 2 -5.78 -11.04 22.56
N LEU A 3 -6.70 -11.92 22.94
CA LEU A 3 -6.94 -12.34 24.31
C LEU A 3 -5.88 -13.36 24.72
N LEU A 4 -5.48 -13.34 25.99
CA LEU A 4 -4.64 -14.36 26.61
C LEU A 4 -5.54 -15.31 27.39
N GLU A 5 -5.80 -16.48 26.80
CA GLU A 5 -6.61 -17.51 27.40
C GLU A 5 -5.72 -18.52 28.11
N LYS A 6 -6.07 -18.91 29.33
CA LYS A 6 -5.30 -19.95 30.04
C LYS A 6 -5.53 -21.29 29.38
N GLN A 7 -4.44 -22.01 29.13
CA GLN A 7 -4.48 -23.40 28.69
C GLN A 7 -3.59 -24.25 29.59
N THR A 8 -3.85 -25.55 29.62
CA THR A 8 -3.06 -26.54 30.37
C THR A 8 -2.49 -27.63 29.47
N GLU A 9 -2.38 -27.34 28.17
CA GLU A 9 -1.86 -28.30 27.19
C GLU A 9 -0.32 -28.36 27.22
N ARG A 10 0.21 -29.58 27.13
CA ARG A 10 1.65 -29.83 26.99
C ARG A 10 2.08 -29.47 25.57
N VAL A 11 2.98 -28.49 25.44
CA VAL A 11 3.57 -28.10 24.15
C VAL A 11 4.91 -28.83 24.01
N GLY A 12 4.86 -30.10 23.62
CA GLY A 12 6.04 -30.96 23.49
C GLY A 12 6.40 -31.74 24.77
N ALA A 13 7.60 -32.33 24.80
CA ALA A 13 7.98 -33.30 25.83
C ALA A 13 8.26 -32.67 27.22
N SER A 14 8.72 -31.42 27.25
CA SER A 14 9.23 -30.76 28.47
C SER A 14 8.70 -29.35 28.70
N THR A 15 7.76 -28.87 27.89
CA THR A 15 7.23 -27.50 27.97
C THR A 15 5.72 -27.55 28.14
N ASP A 16 5.21 -26.82 29.13
CA ASP A 16 3.78 -26.65 29.34
C ASP A 16 3.33 -25.29 28.78
N GLY A 17 2.31 -25.30 27.91
CA GLY A 17 1.67 -24.08 27.45
C GLY A 17 0.78 -23.55 28.57
N ILE A 18 1.06 -22.33 29.05
CA ILE A 18 0.28 -21.72 30.14
C ILE A 18 -0.85 -20.84 29.58
N HIS A 19 -0.63 -20.23 28.41
CA HIS A 19 -1.61 -19.39 27.74
C HIS A 19 -1.62 -19.62 26.23
N ALA A 20 -2.78 -19.48 25.62
CA ALA A 20 -2.99 -19.37 24.18
C ALA A 20 -3.42 -17.93 23.86
N HIS A 21 -2.94 -17.42 22.73
CA HIS A 21 -3.37 -16.12 22.23
C HIS A 21 -4.52 -16.34 21.25
N HIS A 22 -5.67 -15.72 21.51
CA HIS A 22 -6.84 -15.79 20.65
C HIS A 22 -7.10 -14.43 19.99
N PRO A 23 -6.99 -14.28 18.66
CA PRO A 23 -7.23 -13.01 17.97
C PRO A 23 -8.65 -12.48 18.24
N MET A 24 -8.76 -11.26 18.77
CA MET A 24 -10.05 -10.66 19.14
C MET A 24 -10.44 -9.45 18.29
N SER A 25 -9.45 -8.76 17.73
CA SER A 25 -9.68 -7.54 16.95
C SER A 25 -8.55 -7.28 15.98
N TYR A 26 -8.81 -6.48 14.95
CA TYR A 26 -7.75 -5.86 14.16
C TYR A 26 -8.16 -4.46 13.72
N GLY A 27 -7.16 -3.67 13.32
CA GLY A 27 -7.37 -2.40 12.65
C GLY A 27 -6.37 -2.19 11.52
N TYR A 28 -6.81 -1.59 10.43
CA TYR A 28 -5.93 -1.12 9.35
C TYR A 28 -6.43 0.21 8.81
N PHE A 29 -5.55 0.96 8.16
CA PHE A 29 -5.92 2.15 7.42
C PHE A 29 -5.11 2.21 6.12
N VAL A 30 -5.63 2.91 5.11
CA VAL A 30 -4.92 3.13 3.86
C VAL A 30 -4.28 4.50 3.90
N LYS A 31 -2.95 4.55 3.75
CA LYS A 31 -2.22 5.81 3.64
C LYS A 31 -2.02 6.17 2.16
N ALA A 32 -2.89 7.02 1.63
CA ALA A 32 -2.68 7.64 0.33
C ALA A 32 -1.72 8.84 0.42
N ALA A 33 -1.02 9.13 -0.67
CA ALA A 33 -0.27 10.37 -0.81
C ALA A 33 -1.25 11.56 -0.85
N ALA A 34 -0.80 12.73 -0.36
CA ALA A 34 -1.67 13.90 -0.18
C ALA A 34 -2.30 14.42 -1.48
N ASP A 35 -1.68 14.13 -2.62
CA ASP A 35 -2.13 14.57 -3.94
C ASP A 35 -3.08 13.57 -4.63
N VAL A 36 -3.34 12.40 -4.05
CA VAL A 36 -4.31 11.43 -4.60
C VAL A 36 -5.72 11.98 -4.39
N PRO A 37 -6.52 12.16 -5.46
CA PRO A 37 -7.87 12.72 -5.32
C PRO A 37 -8.80 11.84 -4.49
N VAL A 38 -9.50 12.44 -3.53
CA VAL A 38 -10.47 11.75 -2.65
C VAL A 38 -11.57 11.05 -3.47
N VAL A 39 -12.07 11.72 -4.51
CA VAL A 39 -13.08 11.16 -5.43
C VAL A 39 -12.63 9.85 -6.07
N LEU A 40 -11.32 9.65 -6.25
CA LEU A 40 -10.78 8.41 -6.78
C LEU A 40 -10.84 7.30 -5.72
N LEU A 41 -10.48 7.62 -4.47
CA LEU A 41 -10.59 6.66 -3.36
C LEU A 41 -12.04 6.21 -3.15
N GLU A 42 -12.98 7.15 -3.20
CA GLU A 42 -14.41 6.87 -3.09
C GLU A 42 -14.91 5.97 -4.23
N LYS A 43 -14.56 6.31 -5.47
CA LYS A 43 -14.95 5.53 -6.66
C LYS A 43 -14.56 4.05 -6.56
N TYR A 44 -13.40 3.75 -5.98
CA TYR A 44 -12.90 2.38 -5.82
C TYR A 44 -13.18 1.77 -4.44
N GLY A 45 -13.96 2.43 -3.58
CA GLY A 45 -14.28 1.93 -2.25
C GLY A 45 -13.04 1.73 -1.37
N ILE A 46 -12.08 2.66 -1.47
CA ILE A 46 -10.88 2.69 -0.63
C ILE A 46 -11.20 3.46 0.65
N PRO A 47 -11.03 2.85 1.83
CA PRO A 47 -11.39 3.51 3.09
C PRO A 47 -10.45 4.69 3.37
N GLN A 48 -11.03 5.82 3.75
CA GLN A 48 -10.31 7.05 4.12
C GLN A 48 -10.09 7.16 5.63
N ALA A 49 -10.85 6.40 6.42
CA ALA A 49 -10.71 6.31 7.87
C ALA A 49 -10.18 4.92 8.27
N PRO A 50 -9.63 4.76 9.49
CA PRO A 50 -9.26 3.45 10.01
C PRO A 50 -10.44 2.49 10.00
N VAL A 51 -10.23 1.30 9.42
CA VAL A 51 -11.14 0.17 9.48
C VAL A 51 -10.79 -0.61 10.74
N VAL A 52 -11.77 -0.81 11.61
CA VAL A 52 -11.62 -1.57 12.85
C VAL A 52 -12.64 -2.70 12.84
N TYR A 53 -12.18 -3.91 13.16
CA TYR A 53 -13.04 -5.07 13.33
C TYR A 53 -12.80 -5.67 14.70
N ARG A 54 -13.88 -6.02 15.40
CA ARG A 54 -13.86 -6.74 16.68
C ARG A 54 -14.70 -8.00 16.52
N GLY A 55 -14.10 -9.13 16.86
CA GLY A 55 -14.80 -10.40 16.94
C GLY A 55 -15.85 -10.42 18.04
N SER A 56 -16.59 -11.51 18.10
CA SER A 56 -17.54 -11.81 19.16
C SER A 56 -17.55 -13.32 19.40
N GLU A 57 -18.24 -13.80 20.42
CA GLU A 57 -18.37 -15.25 20.67
C GLU A 57 -18.90 -16.02 19.46
N SER A 58 -19.76 -15.40 18.64
CA SER A 58 -20.28 -15.96 17.40
C SER A 58 -19.45 -15.66 16.14
N ARG A 59 -18.31 -14.96 16.27
CA ARG A 59 -17.44 -14.48 15.17
C ARG A 59 -15.98 -14.49 15.64
N ASP A 60 -15.46 -15.69 15.88
CA ASP A 60 -14.12 -15.95 16.42
C ASP A 60 -13.02 -16.08 15.35
N GLU A 61 -13.38 -16.28 14.08
CA GLU A 61 -12.45 -16.31 12.93
C GLU A 61 -11.87 -14.91 12.56
N VAL A 62 -11.37 -14.16 13.54
CA VAL A 62 -10.89 -12.78 13.37
C VAL A 62 -9.69 -12.70 12.42
N ALA A 63 -8.76 -13.65 12.48
CA ALA A 63 -7.58 -13.68 11.62
C ALA A 63 -7.94 -13.93 10.15
N LYS A 64 -8.80 -14.92 9.88
CA LYS A 64 -9.36 -15.18 8.55
C LYS A 64 -10.11 -13.97 7.98
N HIS A 65 -10.92 -13.32 8.82
CA HIS A 65 -11.62 -12.09 8.44
C HIS A 65 -10.64 -10.97 8.10
N PHE A 66 -9.55 -10.83 8.85
CA PHE A 66 -8.48 -9.88 8.53
C PHE A 66 -7.87 -10.15 7.15
N VAL A 67 -7.42 -11.38 6.89
CA VAL A 67 -6.80 -11.75 5.60
C VAL A 67 -7.77 -11.54 4.44
N THR A 68 -9.03 -11.93 4.60
CA THR A 68 -10.09 -11.71 3.60
C THR A 68 -10.32 -10.21 3.35
N SER A 69 -10.41 -9.41 4.41
CA SER A 69 -10.64 -7.97 4.33
C SER A 69 -9.50 -7.23 3.62
N VAL A 70 -8.25 -7.54 3.99
CA VAL A 70 -7.06 -6.97 3.35
C VAL A 70 -6.94 -7.43 1.90
N SER A 71 -7.19 -8.70 1.60
CA SER A 71 -7.15 -9.22 0.23
C SER A 71 -8.17 -8.53 -0.68
N ALA A 72 -9.42 -8.37 -0.20
CA ALA A 72 -10.44 -7.62 -0.92
C ALA A 72 -10.03 -6.16 -1.15
N LEU A 73 -9.37 -5.52 -0.17
CA LEU A 73 -8.84 -4.17 -0.32
C LEU A 73 -7.71 -4.10 -1.36
N VAL A 74 -6.78 -5.05 -1.34
CA VAL A 74 -5.67 -5.11 -2.31
C VAL A 74 -6.20 -5.27 -3.74
N ILE A 75 -7.27 -6.05 -3.95
CA ILE A 75 -7.95 -6.14 -5.25
C ILE A 75 -8.49 -4.77 -5.69
N ARG A 76 -9.17 -4.04 -4.80
CA ARG A 76 -9.68 -2.69 -5.10
C ARG A 76 -8.56 -1.70 -5.42
N LEU A 77 -7.47 -1.72 -4.66
CA LEU A 77 -6.28 -0.91 -4.92
C LEU A 77 -5.62 -1.28 -6.25
N GLY A 78 -5.52 -2.57 -6.56
CA GLY A 78 -5.01 -3.05 -7.85
C GLY A 78 -5.86 -2.57 -9.02
N ASN A 79 -7.18 -2.59 -8.88
CA ASN A 79 -8.10 -2.07 -9.90
C ASN A 79 -7.97 -0.55 -10.07
N LEU A 80 -7.83 0.20 -8.96
CA LEU A 80 -7.57 1.63 -8.99
C LEU A 80 -6.28 1.92 -9.78
N LEU A 81 -5.18 1.24 -9.45
CA LEU A 81 -3.87 1.47 -10.09
C LEU A 81 -3.84 1.07 -11.57
N LYS A 82 -4.61 0.04 -11.97
CA LYS A 82 -4.66 -0.44 -13.35
C LYS A 82 -5.58 0.38 -14.25
N ALA A 83 -6.74 0.77 -13.75
CA ALA A 83 -7.78 1.42 -14.56
C ALA A 83 -7.64 2.95 -14.58
N THR A 84 -6.84 3.53 -13.70
CA THR A 84 -6.66 4.98 -13.62
C THR A 84 -5.41 5.41 -14.38
N ASN A 85 -5.58 6.29 -15.37
CA ASN A 85 -4.50 6.94 -16.09
C ASN A 85 -4.86 8.42 -16.33
N VAL A 86 -4.80 9.22 -15.26
CA VAL A 86 -5.09 10.66 -15.33
C VAL A 86 -4.02 11.34 -16.19
N PRO A 87 -4.41 12.09 -17.24
CA PRO A 87 -3.46 12.84 -18.05
C PRO A 87 -2.65 13.82 -17.22
N ILE A 88 -1.42 14.08 -17.65
CA ILE A 88 -0.56 15.06 -17.00
C ILE A 88 -1.22 16.45 -16.95
N SER A 89 -1.15 17.08 -15.78
CA SER A 89 -1.60 18.44 -15.52
C SER A 89 -0.44 19.22 -14.92
N MET A 90 0.05 20.21 -15.68
CA MET A 90 1.14 21.09 -15.26
C MET A 90 0.66 22.53 -15.16
N SER A 91 1.02 23.21 -14.08
CA SER A 91 0.94 24.65 -13.97
C SER A 91 1.90 25.34 -14.93
N VAL A 92 1.67 26.63 -15.21
CA VAL A 92 2.57 27.45 -16.05
C VAL A 92 4.00 27.42 -15.53
N GLU A 93 4.19 27.44 -14.21
CA GLU A 93 5.51 27.39 -13.60
C GLU A 93 6.17 26.02 -13.74
N GLU A 94 5.43 24.93 -13.57
CA GLU A 94 5.95 23.57 -13.81
C GLU A 94 6.37 23.37 -15.27
N VAL A 95 5.61 23.90 -16.23
CA VAL A 95 6.00 23.88 -17.66
C VAL A 95 7.31 24.66 -17.86
N ARG A 96 7.45 25.85 -17.27
CA ARG A 96 8.69 26.65 -17.37
C ARG A 96 9.88 25.90 -16.78
N MET A 97 9.74 25.36 -15.57
CA MET A 97 10.79 24.59 -14.90
C MET A 97 11.18 23.34 -15.70
N HIS A 98 10.20 22.60 -16.24
CA HIS A 98 10.45 21.44 -17.10
C HIS A 98 11.20 21.83 -18.38
N ASN A 99 10.80 22.92 -19.01
CA ASN A 99 11.42 23.40 -20.25
C ASN A 99 12.85 23.91 -20.00
N ALA A 100 13.09 24.60 -18.88
CA ALA A 100 14.41 25.12 -18.51
C ALA A 100 15.42 24.03 -18.11
N LYS A 101 14.97 22.82 -17.74
CA LYS A 101 15.89 21.73 -17.39
C LYS A 101 16.66 21.22 -18.60
N SER A 102 17.99 21.19 -18.42
CA SER A 102 18.97 20.67 -19.38
C SER A 102 19.46 19.25 -19.04
N VAL A 103 19.25 18.77 -17.82
CA VAL A 103 19.67 17.44 -17.34
C VAL A 103 18.53 16.65 -16.72
N CYS A 104 18.62 15.32 -16.82
CA CYS A 104 17.66 14.37 -16.24
C CYS A 104 17.72 14.35 -14.72
N ASP A 105 16.57 14.41 -14.05
CA ASP A 105 16.50 14.40 -12.58
C ASP A 105 17.04 13.13 -11.93
N MET A 106 16.98 11.99 -12.62
CA MET A 106 17.42 10.71 -12.07
C MET A 106 18.89 10.40 -12.40
N CYS A 107 19.27 10.38 -13.68
CA CYS A 107 20.64 10.00 -14.08
C CYS A 107 21.63 11.17 -14.19
N LYS A 108 21.15 12.42 -14.06
CA LYS A 108 21.95 13.66 -14.14
C LYS A 108 22.66 13.89 -15.48
N LEU A 109 22.36 13.10 -16.51
CA LEU A 109 22.88 13.29 -17.88
C LEU A 109 22.05 14.31 -18.65
N THR A 110 22.70 15.04 -19.56
CA THR A 110 22.08 16.01 -20.46
C THR A 110 21.08 15.34 -21.40
N PHE A 111 20.00 16.07 -21.74
CA PHE A 111 19.06 15.63 -22.77
C PHE A 111 19.67 15.73 -24.16
N THR A 112 19.36 14.75 -25.01
CA THR A 112 19.81 14.68 -26.40
C THR A 112 18.66 14.15 -27.26
N GLU A 113 18.81 14.14 -28.58
CA GLU A 113 17.83 13.53 -29.49
C GLU A 113 17.57 12.05 -29.20
N THR A 114 18.59 11.31 -28.75
CA THR A 114 18.45 9.90 -28.36
C THR A 114 18.00 9.72 -26.91
N ARG A 115 18.10 10.77 -26.09
CA ARG A 115 17.67 10.81 -24.68
C ARG A 115 16.62 11.89 -24.50
N CYS A 116 15.51 11.75 -25.23
CA CYS A 116 14.41 12.71 -25.24
C CYS A 116 13.96 13.07 -23.81
N LYS A 117 13.71 14.35 -23.60
CA LYS A 117 13.14 14.88 -22.36
C LYS A 117 11.65 14.50 -22.26
N VAL A 118 11.25 14.01 -21.09
CA VAL A 118 9.90 13.53 -20.78
C VAL A 118 9.46 14.09 -19.44
N ALA A 119 8.21 14.55 -19.37
CA ALA A 119 7.56 14.98 -18.15
C ALA A 119 6.93 13.75 -17.46
N ASP A 120 7.62 13.21 -16.45
CA ASP A 120 7.11 12.11 -15.64
C ASP A 120 6.03 12.62 -14.69
N HIS A 121 4.93 11.88 -14.54
CA HIS A 121 3.78 12.32 -13.75
C HIS A 121 3.11 11.18 -13.00
N CYS A 122 2.34 11.54 -11.96
CA CYS A 122 1.52 10.61 -11.22
C CYS A 122 0.24 10.28 -12.01
N HIS A 123 0.02 9.02 -12.37
CA HIS A 123 -1.18 8.60 -13.11
C HIS A 123 -2.48 8.65 -12.28
N LEU A 124 -2.40 8.91 -10.97
CA LEU A 124 -3.58 9.07 -10.11
C LEU A 124 -4.01 10.53 -9.94
N SER A 125 -3.04 11.44 -9.83
CA SER A 125 -3.28 12.87 -9.58
C SER A 125 -3.06 13.75 -10.81
N GLY A 126 -2.39 13.24 -11.85
CA GLY A 126 -1.94 14.00 -13.02
C GLY A 126 -0.72 14.88 -12.74
N ARG A 127 -0.26 15.02 -11.49
CA ARG A 127 0.80 15.98 -11.14
C ARG A 127 2.16 15.57 -11.67
N LEU A 128 2.93 16.57 -12.12
CA LEU A 128 4.33 16.39 -12.48
C LEU A 128 5.14 15.88 -11.28
N ARG A 129 5.96 14.86 -11.49
CA ARG A 129 6.91 14.34 -10.50
C ARG A 129 8.33 14.80 -10.83
N HIS A 130 8.77 14.51 -12.05
CA HIS A 130 10.17 14.71 -12.46
C HIS A 130 10.28 15.08 -13.94
N THR A 131 11.41 15.70 -14.29
CA THR A 131 11.84 15.87 -15.67
C THR A 131 12.93 14.86 -15.97
N LEU A 132 12.58 13.83 -16.75
CA LEU A 132 13.42 12.66 -16.96
C LEU A 132 13.78 12.50 -18.43
N CYS A 133 14.81 11.70 -18.71
CA CYS A 133 15.01 11.20 -20.06
C CYS A 133 14.14 9.95 -20.27
N ALA A 134 13.72 9.67 -21.51
CA ALA A 134 12.85 8.53 -21.81
C ALA A 134 13.33 7.19 -21.21
N PRO A 135 14.63 6.82 -21.27
CA PRO A 135 15.12 5.58 -20.63
C PRO A 135 14.96 5.55 -19.10
N CYS A 136 15.06 6.71 -18.44
CA CYS A 136 14.84 6.83 -17.00
C CYS A 136 13.36 6.74 -16.66
N ASN A 137 12.50 7.39 -17.44
CA ASN A 137 11.05 7.35 -17.28
C ASN A 137 10.51 5.91 -17.37
N LEU A 138 10.96 5.14 -18.37
CA LEU A 138 10.53 3.74 -18.56
C LEU A 138 10.92 2.80 -17.41
N LYS A 139 11.91 3.17 -16.59
CA LYS A 139 12.29 2.39 -15.39
C LYS A 139 11.34 2.63 -14.21
N LEU A 140 10.58 3.73 -14.22
CA LEU A 140 9.60 4.02 -13.18
C LEU A 140 8.32 3.24 -13.47
N VAL A 141 8.30 2.00 -13.01
CA VAL A 141 7.16 1.10 -13.15
C VAL A 141 6.28 1.13 -11.91
N THR A 142 4.96 1.12 -12.12
CA THR A 142 4.02 0.91 -11.03
C THR A 142 4.23 -0.49 -10.44
N PRO A 143 4.39 -0.62 -9.10
CA PRO A 143 4.51 -1.93 -8.47
C PRO A 143 3.33 -2.84 -8.79
N LYS A 144 3.60 -4.14 -8.95
CA LYS A 144 2.56 -5.17 -9.16
C LYS A 144 1.96 -5.70 -7.84
N PHE A 145 2.33 -5.10 -6.71
CA PHE A 145 1.88 -5.48 -5.38
C PHE A 145 1.55 -4.22 -4.56
N VAL A 146 0.75 -4.40 -3.51
CA VAL A 146 0.47 -3.34 -2.53
C VAL A 146 1.35 -3.60 -1.30
N PRO A 147 2.22 -2.68 -0.89
CA PRO A 147 3.00 -2.85 0.32
C PRO A 147 2.10 -2.74 1.55
N CYS A 148 2.10 -3.79 2.39
CA CYS A 148 1.41 -3.81 3.67
C CYS A 148 2.44 -3.68 4.81
N PHE A 149 2.27 -2.68 5.67
CA PHE A 149 3.12 -2.47 6.84
C PHE A 149 2.35 -2.92 8.08
N LEU A 150 2.91 -3.91 8.79
CA LEU A 150 2.29 -4.50 9.97
C LEU A 150 3.01 -3.99 11.22
N HIS A 151 2.28 -3.29 12.09
CA HIS A 151 2.87 -2.55 13.21
C HIS A 151 3.37 -3.43 14.37
N ASN A 152 3.08 -4.74 14.36
CA ASN A 152 3.62 -5.72 15.31
C ASN A 152 3.47 -7.13 14.72
N LEU A 153 4.40 -7.54 13.86
CA LEU A 153 4.47 -8.91 13.34
C LEU A 153 5.54 -9.75 14.07
N SER A 154 6.04 -9.25 15.20
CA SER A 154 7.06 -9.94 15.98
C SER A 154 6.43 -10.99 16.89
N LYS A 155 7.20 -12.03 17.22
CA LYS A 155 6.81 -13.09 18.17
C LYS A 155 5.56 -13.86 17.68
N TYR A 156 4.50 -13.90 18.46
CA TYR A 156 3.35 -14.77 18.26
C TYR A 156 2.30 -14.22 17.29
N ASP A 157 2.33 -12.93 16.98
CA ASP A 157 1.28 -12.26 16.21
C ASP A 157 1.25 -12.70 14.74
N ALA A 158 2.40 -13.12 14.19
CA ALA A 158 2.49 -13.64 12.82
C ALA A 158 1.78 -15.00 12.68
N HIS A 159 1.75 -15.82 13.74
CA HIS A 159 1.25 -17.19 13.67
C HIS A 159 -0.22 -17.23 13.26
N PHE A 160 -1.05 -16.29 13.71
CA PHE A 160 -2.46 -16.24 13.35
C PHE A 160 -2.70 -15.92 11.89
N ILE A 161 -1.78 -15.21 11.25
CA ILE A 161 -1.96 -14.72 9.88
C ILE A 161 -1.38 -15.73 8.88
N VAL A 162 -0.26 -16.37 9.22
CA VAL A 162 0.42 -17.32 8.33
C VAL A 162 -0.40 -18.60 8.10
N THR A 163 -1.27 -18.95 9.05
CA THR A 163 -2.13 -20.14 8.94
C THR A 163 -3.39 -19.92 8.11
N GLU A 164 -3.68 -18.69 7.72
CA GLU A 164 -4.89 -18.29 6.97
C GLU A 164 -4.57 -18.03 5.49
#